data_AF-A0A7X4YSP4-F1
#
_entry.id   AF-A0A7X4YSP4-F1
#
_cell.length_a   1.000
_cell.length_b   1.000
_cell.length_c   1.000
_cell.angle_alpha   90.00
_cell.angle_beta   90.00
_cell.angle_gamma   90.00
#
_symmetry.space_group_name_H-M   'P 1'
#
loop_
_entity.id
_entity.type
_entity.pdbx_description
1 polymer ?
#
loop_
_entity_poly.entity_id
_entity_poly.type
_entity_poly.pdbx_seq_one_letter_code
_entity_poly.pdbx_strand_id
1 'polypeptide(L)'
;MGQPFYTCPEGEIFTTISQEAENVLIAFDSTQQALRAEMLLEYAEIEIDICPTPKQITAGCALSIHFPEEDLITVQEVIVQERVEIRGIYKQVEDQYEAVDI
;
A
#
# COMPACT_ATOMS: atom_id res chain seq x y z
N MET A 1 16.17 -43.04 8.47
CA MET A 1 16.71 -42.38 7.25
C MET A 1 15.51 -42.06 6.36
N GLY A 2 15.07 -40.85 6.10
CA GLY A 2 15.36 -39.49 6.56
C GLY A 2 14.20 -38.64 5.98
N GLN A 3 13.61 -37.76 6.78
CA GLN A 3 12.72 -36.71 6.26
C GLN A 3 13.59 -35.57 5.67
N PRO A 4 13.02 -34.50 5.09
CA PRO A 4 12.38 -34.39 3.76
C PRO A 4 13.07 -33.30 2.92
N PHE A 5 12.79 -33.20 1.62
CA PHE A 5 13.17 -32.03 0.81
C PHE A 5 11.89 -31.30 0.36
N TYR A 6 11.58 -30.18 1.01
CA TYR A 6 10.74 -29.14 0.42
C TYR A 6 11.67 -28.17 -0.30
N THR A 7 11.50 -28.01 -1.60
CA THR A 7 12.23 -27.04 -2.41
C THR A 7 11.24 -25.98 -2.88
N CYS A 8 11.23 -24.84 -2.19
CA CYS A 8 10.82 -23.58 -2.79
C CYS A 8 12.09 -22.72 -2.92
N PRO A 9 12.52 -22.37 -4.14
CA PRO A 9 13.84 -21.82 -4.41
C PRO A 9 13.83 -20.29 -4.58
N GLU A 10 13.22 -19.51 -3.69
CA GLU A 10 13.33 -18.04 -3.77
C GLU A 10 13.55 -17.50 -2.36
N GLY A 11 14.84 -17.29 -2.06
CA GLY A 11 15.26 -16.59 -0.87
C GLY A 11 15.23 -15.10 -1.14
N GLU A 12 14.33 -14.40 -0.47
CA GLU A 12 14.55 -13.00 -0.14
C GLU A 12 14.56 -12.84 1.38
N ILE A 13 15.77 -12.60 1.86
CA ILE A 13 16.04 -11.82 3.05
C ILE A 13 15.35 -10.45 2.88
N PHE A 14 14.17 -10.25 3.47
CA PHE A 14 13.70 -8.87 3.57
C PHE A 14 14.55 -8.15 4.60
N THR A 15 15.41 -7.31 4.04
CA THR A 15 16.49 -6.59 4.70
C THR A 15 15.89 -5.50 5.58
N THR A 16 16.50 -5.30 6.75
CA THR A 16 16.27 -4.11 7.57
C THR A 16 16.50 -2.84 6.75
N ILE A 17 15.51 -1.94 6.72
CA ILE A 17 15.69 -0.50 6.47
C ILE A 17 14.66 0.21 7.36
N SER A 18 15.10 0.84 8.45
CA SER A 18 15.64 2.20 8.52
C SER A 18 14.61 3.24 8.10
N GLN A 19 14.27 4.06 9.08
CA GLN A 19 13.36 5.20 9.06
C GLN A 19 13.76 6.22 7.97
N GLU A 20 12.75 6.95 7.46
CA GLU A 20 12.73 7.95 6.36
C GLU A 20 12.43 7.40 4.96
N ALA A 21 11.19 6.96 4.75
CA ALA A 21 10.59 6.86 3.41
C ALA A 21 9.52 7.96 3.30
N GLU A 22 9.53 8.71 2.20
CA GLU A 22 8.41 9.56 1.79
C GLU A 22 7.21 8.65 1.48
N ASN A 23 6.51 8.27 2.54
CA ASN A 23 5.44 7.29 2.48
C ASN A 23 4.15 7.97 2.05
N VAL A 24 3.65 7.56 0.90
CA VAL A 24 2.31 7.92 0.47
C VAL A 24 1.36 6.83 0.92
N LEU A 25 0.17 7.21 1.36
CA LEU A 25 -0.88 6.29 1.72
C LEU A 25 -2.19 6.62 1.03
N ILE A 26 -2.97 5.59 0.76
CA ILE A 26 -4.33 5.69 0.26
C ILE A 26 -5.27 5.38 1.40
N ALA A 27 -6.20 6.29 1.67
CA ALA A 27 -7.31 6.00 2.54
C ALA A 27 -8.50 5.48 1.71
N PHE A 28 -9.19 4.48 2.24
CA PHE A 28 -10.37 3.90 1.63
C PHE A 28 -11.60 4.11 2.51
N ASP A 29 -12.75 4.33 1.89
CA ASP A 29 -14.02 4.37 2.62
C ASP A 29 -14.58 2.95 2.88
N SER A 30 -14.08 1.92 2.18
CA SER A 30 -14.49 0.52 2.33
C SER A 30 -13.32 -0.46 2.35
N THR A 31 -13.36 -1.45 3.24
CA THR A 31 -12.39 -2.57 3.30
C THR A 31 -12.37 -3.37 2.01
N GLN A 32 -13.52 -3.51 1.34
CA GLN A 32 -13.58 -4.22 0.06
C GLN A 32 -12.78 -3.49 -1.03
N GLN A 33 -12.81 -2.15 -1.01
CA GLN A 33 -12.04 -1.34 -1.94
C GLN A 33 -10.55 -1.39 -1.62
N ALA A 34 -10.17 -1.40 -0.34
CA ALA A 34 -8.78 -1.58 0.07
C ALA A 34 -8.23 -2.94 -0.39
N LEU A 35 -8.93 -4.04 -0.11
CA LEU A 35 -8.50 -5.37 -0.55
C LEU A 35 -8.45 -5.48 -2.08
N ARG A 36 -9.42 -4.87 -2.78
CA ARG A 36 -9.40 -4.86 -4.25
C ARG A 36 -8.21 -4.06 -4.79
N ALA A 37 -7.93 -2.90 -4.21
CA ALA A 37 -6.80 -2.09 -4.60
C ALA A 37 -5.48 -2.82 -4.33
N GLU A 38 -5.34 -3.48 -3.19
CA GLU A 38 -4.17 -4.30 -2.89
C GLU A 38 -3.94 -5.36 -3.96
N MET A 39 -4.92 -6.21 -4.22
CA MET A 39 -4.81 -7.23 -5.26
C MET A 39 -4.41 -6.64 -6.63
N LEU A 40 -4.91 -5.45 -6.99
CA LEU A 40 -4.59 -4.79 -8.26
C LEU A 40 -3.17 -4.23 -8.28
N LEU A 41 -2.71 -3.65 -7.18
CA LEU A 41 -1.39 -3.07 -7.05
C LEU A 41 -0.31 -4.16 -6.94
N GLU A 42 -0.57 -5.24 -6.22
CA GLU A 42 0.29 -6.44 -6.22
C GLU A 42 0.39 -7.04 -7.62
N TYR A 43 -0.71 -7.07 -8.38
CA TYR A 43 -0.69 -7.54 -9.76
C TYR A 43 0.13 -6.64 -10.69
N ALA A 44 0.23 -5.35 -10.36
CA ALA A 44 1.09 -4.39 -11.05
C ALA A 44 2.55 -4.44 -10.59
N GLU A 45 2.93 -5.41 -9.74
CA GLU A 45 4.28 -5.57 -9.16
C GLU A 45 4.73 -4.35 -8.34
N ILE A 46 3.78 -3.62 -7.74
CA ILE A 46 4.03 -2.44 -6.91
C ILE A 46 4.26 -2.88 -5.47
N GLU A 47 5.32 -2.36 -4.83
CA GLU A 47 5.56 -2.59 -3.41
C GLU A 47 4.51 -1.82 -2.57
N ILE A 48 3.57 -2.57 -2.01
CA ILE A 48 2.49 -2.02 -1.19
C ILE A 48 2.42 -2.66 0.19
N ASP A 49 2.05 -1.86 1.19
CA ASP A 49 1.89 -2.27 2.58
C ASP A 49 0.49 -1.93 3.09
N ILE A 50 -0.33 -2.95 3.39
CA ILE A 50 -1.60 -2.73 4.07
C ILE A 50 -1.35 -2.52 5.56
N CYS A 51 -1.67 -1.32 6.03
CA CYS A 51 -1.60 -0.96 7.45
C CYS A 51 -2.97 -0.56 7.99
N PRO A 52 -3.20 -0.72 9.31
CA PRO A 52 -4.38 -0.15 9.92
C PRO A 52 -4.31 1.39 9.85
N THR A 53 -5.42 2.03 9.46
CA THR A 53 -5.45 3.48 9.27
C THR A 53 -5.06 4.19 10.57
N PRO A 54 -4.04 5.06 10.54
CA PRO A 54 -3.60 5.78 11.73
C PRO A 54 -4.74 6.66 12.27
N LYS A 55 -4.81 6.80 13.60
CA LYS A 55 -5.92 7.51 14.27
C LYS A 55 -6.11 8.96 13.80
N GLN A 56 -5.07 9.58 13.23
CA GLN A 56 -5.13 10.91 12.62
C GLN A 56 -6.01 10.98 11.36
N ILE A 57 -6.20 9.88 10.63
CA ILE A 57 -6.98 9.79 9.38
C ILE A 57 -8.23 8.91 9.59
N THR A 58 -8.76 8.84 10.81
CA THR A 58 -9.93 7.99 11.13
C THR A 58 -11.20 8.58 10.49
N ALA A 59 -11.67 8.04 9.37
CA ALA A 59 -12.91 8.55 8.76
C ALA A 59 -13.74 7.60 7.86
N GLY A 60 -13.52 6.29 7.86
CA GLY A 60 -14.38 5.39 7.07
C GLY A 60 -14.07 3.91 7.31
N CYS A 61 -12.94 3.45 6.77
CA CYS A 61 -12.42 2.11 7.07
C CYS A 61 -11.14 2.16 7.89
N ALA A 62 -10.88 1.05 8.57
CA ALA A 62 -9.71 0.87 9.43
C ALA A 62 -8.45 0.43 8.67
N LEU A 63 -8.44 0.50 7.34
CA LEU A 63 -7.35 0.03 6.48
C LEU A 63 -6.90 1.11 5.49
N SER A 64 -5.59 1.25 5.35
CA SER A 64 -4.92 2.09 4.36
C SER A 64 -3.81 1.29 3.67
N ILE A 65 -3.51 1.67 2.43
CA ILE A 65 -2.40 1.08 1.66
C ILE A 65 -1.29 2.10 1.59
N HIS A 66 -0.09 1.70 1.98
CA HIS A 66 1.13 2.50 1.90
C HIS A 66 1.93 2.04 0.71
N PHE A 67 2.53 2.98 -0.01
CA PHE A 67 3.32 2.72 -1.21
C PHE A 67 4.31 3.87 -1.40
N PRO A 68 5.44 3.65 -2.09
CA PRO A 68 6.41 4.70 -2.32
C PRO A 68 5.88 5.73 -3.33
N GLU A 69 6.28 6.99 -3.18
CA GLU A 69 5.83 8.06 -4.08
C GLU A 69 6.19 7.83 -5.56
N GLU A 70 7.26 7.08 -5.83
CA GLU A 70 7.65 6.74 -7.20
C GLU A 70 6.55 6.00 -7.98
N ASP A 71 5.75 5.19 -7.27
CA ASP A 71 4.65 4.42 -7.84
C ASP A 71 3.32 5.19 -7.85
N LEU A 72 3.28 6.43 -7.34
CA LEU A 72 2.07 7.24 -7.28
C LEU A 72 1.39 7.43 -8.64
N ILE A 73 2.18 7.52 -9.70
CA ILE A 73 1.65 7.66 -11.06
C ILE A 73 0.95 6.36 -11.47
N THR A 74 1.63 5.22 -11.31
CA THR A 74 1.10 3.89 -11.63
C THR A 74 -0.15 3.57 -10.82
N VAL A 75 -0.11 3.85 -9.51
CA VAL A 75 -1.24 3.69 -8.58
C VAL A 75 -2.44 4.50 -9.03
N GLN A 76 -2.26 5.78 -9.39
CA GLN A 76 -3.33 6.62 -9.92
C GLN A 76 -3.93 6.05 -11.20
N GLU A 77 -3.08 5.60 -12.14
CA GLU A 77 -3.56 4.97 -13.37
C GLU A 77 -4.40 3.73 -13.06
N VAL A 78 -3.93 2.83 -12.20
CA VAL A 78 -4.67 1.63 -11.78
C VAL A 78 -6.02 2.01 -11.16
N ILE A 79 -6.04 2.98 -10.25
CA ILE A 79 -7.25 3.44 -9.58
C ILE A 79 -8.26 4.02 -10.57
N VAL A 80 -7.81 4.85 -11.52
CA VAL A 80 -8.66 5.47 -12.53
C VAL A 80 -9.16 4.43 -13.55
N GLN A 81 -8.29 3.53 -14.00
CA GLN A 81 -8.64 2.48 -14.96
C GLN A 81 -9.62 1.48 -14.37
N GLU A 82 -9.35 1.01 -13.16
CA GLU A 82 -10.18 0.01 -12.46
C GLU A 82 -11.38 0.62 -11.73
N ARG A 83 -11.49 1.96 -11.74
CA ARG A 83 -12.51 2.75 -11.05
C ARG A 83 -12.60 2.39 -9.57
N VAL A 84 -11.44 2.34 -8.93
CA VAL A 84 -11.35 2.09 -7.49
C VAL A 84 -11.77 3.37 -6.77
N GLU A 85 -12.91 3.32 -6.09
CA GLU A 85 -13.30 4.37 -5.15
C GLU A 85 -12.33 4.40 -3.97
N ILE A 86 -11.55 5.47 -3.91
CA ILE A 86 -10.68 5.82 -2.79
C ILE A 86 -11.24 7.06 -2.11
N ARG A 87 -10.93 7.22 -0.83
CA ARG A 87 -11.26 8.45 -0.11
C ARG A 87 -10.36 9.60 -0.55
N GLY A 88 -9.09 9.27 -0.81
CA GLY A 88 -8.05 10.20 -1.20
C GLY A 88 -6.67 9.64 -0.91
N ILE A 89 -5.66 10.27 -1.50
CA ILE A 89 -4.26 9.95 -1.30
C ILE A 89 -3.66 10.98 -0.34
N TYR A 90 -2.79 10.53 0.56
CA TYR A 90 -2.15 11.37 1.57
C TYR A 90 -0.65 11.10 1.56
N LYS A 91 0.16 12.14 1.43
CA LYS A 91 1.62 12.07 1.52
C LYS A 91 2.04 12.37 2.96
N GLN A 92 2.92 11.54 3.52
CA GLN A 92 3.57 11.85 4.78
C GLN A 92 4.68 12.89 4.55
N VAL A 93 4.52 14.08 5.13
CA VAL A 93 5.49 15.18 5.10
C VAL A 93 5.89 15.50 6.53
N GLU A 94 7.14 15.16 6.89
CA GLU A 94 7.70 15.28 8.24
C GLU A 94 6.86 14.52 9.29
N ASP A 95 5.97 15.24 10.00
CA ASP A 95 5.10 14.73 11.07
C ASP A 95 3.61 14.84 10.72
N GLN A 96 3.28 15.27 9.50
CA GLN A 96 1.92 15.52 9.03
C GLN A 96 1.60 14.74 7.76
N TYR A 97 0.30 14.57 7.52
CA TYR A 97 -0.22 13.99 6.30
C TYR A 97 -0.91 15.08 5.47
N GLU A 98 -0.42 15.31 4.26
CA GLU A 98 -1.01 16.25 3.32
C GLU A 98 -1.80 15.49 2.26
N ALA A 99 -3.04 15.90 2.01
CA ALA A 99 -3.85 15.29 0.96
C ALA A 99 -3.29 15.67 -0.42
N VAL A 100 -3.08 14.66 -1.27
CA VAL A 100 -2.66 14.81 -2.65
C VAL A 100 -3.90 14.76 -3.54
N ASP A 101 -4.05 15.77 -4.39
CA ASP A 101 -5.13 15.85 -5.39
C ASP A 101 -4.73 15.01 -6.61
N ILE A 102 -5.64 14.14 -7.09
CA ILE A 102 -5.45 13.24 -8.24
C ILE A 102 -6.50 13.47 -9.33
#